data_AF-A0A423UTK0-F1
#
_entry.id   AF-A0A423UTK0-F1
#
_cell.length_a   1.000
_cell.length_b   1.000
_cell.length_c   1.000
_cell.angle_alpha   90.00
_cell.angle_beta   90.00
_cell.angle_gamma   90.00
#
_symmetry.space_group_name_H-M   'P 1'
#
loop_
_entity.id
_entity.type
_entity.pdbx_description
1 polymer ?
#
loop_
_entity_poly.entity_id
_entity_poly.type
_entity_poly.pdbx_seq_one_letter_code
_entity_poly.pdbx_strand_id
1 'polypeptide(L)'
;MALVITAAVFVLLYIRIRNKTSSTVSVMPFMADAGGFWMYFLSQAFGWSALLWAWGTVILGLMLSGPRPGRLPLSGPRLERLHRTTSLNTIALIAAHALLFAAELVRHDTAAWNSAVATAFVEAFVPGGYDSGTGQIAIPVGQAALYLAIPLGLLFYVRHRIGPKTWRVLHRCVIVVYVLSVWHTLLYGTNVWYDGWFRTSVWLLQLPVAALLLLRLLRPARRSERLPGRPGETAKARTGWALRLGGRLAVVAIVVALVAVVASGRDGGRSVPPDDTSSTHNHD
;
A
#
# COMPACT_ATOMS: atom_id res chain seq x y z
N MET A 1 -1.54 4.87 -19.65
CA MET A 1 -2.55 4.71 -18.57
C MET A 1 -1.95 4.98 -17.20
N ALA A 2 -0.98 4.18 -16.69
CA ALA A 2 -0.38 4.42 -15.36
C ALA A 2 0.16 5.85 -15.17
N LEU A 3 1.02 6.32 -16.08
CA LEU A 3 1.56 7.69 -16.03
C LEU A 3 0.49 8.78 -16.20
N VAL A 4 -0.60 8.50 -16.92
CA VAL A 4 -1.71 9.46 -17.08
C VAL A 4 -2.44 9.63 -15.75
N ILE A 5 -2.69 8.52 -15.04
CA ILE A 5 -3.25 8.57 -13.69
C ILE A 5 -2.28 9.28 -12.74
N THR A 6 -0.99 8.96 -12.79
CA THR A 6 0.03 9.64 -11.97
C THR A 6 0.05 11.15 -12.23
N ALA A 7 -0.02 11.58 -13.49
CA ALA A 7 -0.09 12.99 -13.84
C ALA A 7 -1.38 13.65 -13.32
N ALA A 8 -2.53 12.98 -13.43
CA ALA A 8 -3.80 13.50 -12.89
C ALA A 8 -3.76 13.63 -11.36
N VAL A 9 -3.20 12.64 -10.66
CA VAL A 9 -2.99 12.70 -9.20
C VAL A 9 -2.03 13.84 -8.85
N PHE A 10 -0.93 13.99 -9.57
CA PHE A 10 0.01 15.09 -9.36
C PHE A 10 -0.66 16.45 -9.50
N VAL A 11 -1.42 16.67 -10.59
CA VAL A 11 -2.17 17.91 -10.81
C VAL A 11 -3.16 18.18 -9.68
N LEU A 12 -3.90 17.15 -9.24
CA LEU A 12 -4.84 17.25 -8.12
C LEU A 12 -4.13 17.67 -6.82
N LEU A 13 -3.03 17.01 -6.47
CA LEU A 13 -2.26 17.32 -5.27
C LEU A 13 -1.68 18.73 -5.35
N TYR A 14 -1.07 19.09 -6.48
CA TYR A 14 -0.45 20.39 -6.72
C TYR A 14 -1.48 21.54 -6.58
N ILE A 15 -2.66 21.41 -7.19
CA ILE A 15 -3.74 22.41 -7.07
C ILE A 15 -4.19 22.53 -5.61
N ARG A 16 -4.33 21.42 -4.87
CA ARG A 16 -4.73 21.45 -3.46
C ARG A 16 -3.70 22.14 -2.56
N ILE A 17 -2.41 21.96 -2.83
CA ILE A 17 -1.34 22.67 -2.12
C ILE A 17 -1.42 24.17 -2.41
N ARG A 18 -1.52 24.53 -3.71
CA ARG A 18 -1.62 25.94 -4.14
C ARG A 18 -2.82 26.66 -3.54
N ASN A 19 -3.95 25.96 -3.42
CA ASN A 19 -5.18 26.49 -2.83
C ASN A 19 -5.20 26.38 -1.29
N LYS A 20 -4.14 25.91 -0.65
CA LYS A 20 -4.02 25.69 0.81
C LYS A 20 -5.15 24.81 1.39
N THR A 21 -5.72 23.93 0.57
CA THR A 21 -6.78 23.00 0.97
C THR A 21 -6.26 21.58 1.25
N SER A 22 -4.95 21.37 1.18
CA SER A 22 -4.31 20.10 1.50
C SER A 22 -3.91 20.04 2.96
N SER A 23 -4.19 18.92 3.61
CA SER A 23 -3.67 18.60 4.95
C SER A 23 -2.14 18.70 5.03
N THR A 24 -1.43 18.48 3.93
CA THR A 24 0.03 18.65 3.88
C THR A 24 0.48 20.05 4.29
N VAL A 25 -0.25 21.11 3.90
CA VAL A 25 0.11 22.49 4.25
C VAL A 25 -0.10 22.77 5.75
N SER A 26 -0.99 22.02 6.40
CA SER A 26 -1.18 22.11 7.86
C SER A 26 -0.15 21.31 8.65
N VAL A 27 0.27 20.14 8.14
CA VAL A 27 1.24 19.26 8.81
C VAL A 27 2.68 19.72 8.59
N MET A 28 2.96 20.24 7.39
CA MET A 28 4.29 20.70 6.97
C MET A 28 4.14 22.08 6.31
N PRO A 29 3.99 23.17 7.10
CA PRO A 29 3.71 24.50 6.55
C PRO A 29 4.75 25.02 5.56
N PHE A 30 6.02 24.64 5.73
CA PHE A 30 7.10 24.99 4.80
C PHE A 30 6.87 24.42 3.39
N MET A 31 6.09 23.33 3.25
CA MET A 31 5.70 22.78 1.94
C MET A 31 4.56 23.56 1.26
N ALA A 32 4.15 24.71 1.79
CA ALA A 32 3.22 25.61 1.11
C ALA A 32 3.79 26.16 -0.22
N ASP A 33 5.12 26.22 -0.35
CA ASP A 33 5.77 26.55 -1.62
C ASP A 33 5.68 25.38 -2.60
N ALA A 34 4.61 25.40 -3.40
CA ALA A 34 4.35 24.38 -4.42
C ALA A 34 5.46 24.29 -5.47
N GLY A 35 6.11 25.41 -5.79
CA GLY A 35 7.23 25.46 -6.72
C GLY A 35 8.51 24.94 -6.09
N GLY A 36 8.75 25.28 -4.82
CA GLY A 36 9.88 24.84 -4.03
C GLY A 36 9.89 23.34 -3.75
N PHE A 37 8.73 22.66 -3.65
CA PHE A 37 8.61 21.23 -3.27
C PHE A 37 7.91 20.36 -4.33
N TRP A 38 7.93 20.77 -5.60
CA TRP A 38 7.21 20.04 -6.68
C TRP A 38 7.61 18.56 -6.79
N MET A 39 8.88 18.22 -6.55
CA MET A 39 9.38 16.86 -6.69
C MET A 39 8.90 15.97 -5.53
N TYR A 40 8.73 16.52 -4.32
CA TYR A 40 8.02 15.85 -3.24
C TYR A 40 6.57 15.51 -3.62
N PHE A 41 5.82 16.47 -4.18
CA PHE A 41 4.44 16.21 -4.62
C PHE A 41 4.36 15.22 -5.78
N LEU A 42 5.36 15.23 -6.67
CA LEU A 42 5.49 14.22 -7.71
C LEU A 42 5.72 12.84 -7.09
N SER A 43 6.65 12.72 -6.14
CA SER A 43 6.85 11.48 -5.38
C SER A 43 5.54 10.99 -4.74
N GLN A 44 4.78 11.87 -4.08
CA GLN A 44 3.48 11.51 -3.52
C GLN A 44 2.49 11.00 -4.58
N ALA A 45 2.45 11.61 -5.77
CA ALA A 45 1.61 11.16 -6.87
C ALA A 45 1.99 9.75 -7.35
N PHE A 46 3.28 9.43 -7.39
CA PHE A 46 3.76 8.07 -7.64
C PHE A 46 3.33 7.11 -6.53
N GLY A 47 3.42 7.49 -5.26
CA GLY A 47 2.98 6.68 -4.12
C GLY A 47 1.48 6.35 -4.15
N TRP A 48 0.63 7.36 -4.34
CA TRP A 48 -0.82 7.19 -4.49
C TRP A 48 -1.19 6.32 -5.70
N SER A 49 -0.50 6.54 -6.83
CA SER A 49 -0.71 5.73 -8.03
C SER A 49 -0.28 4.29 -7.78
N ALA A 50 0.87 4.06 -7.15
CA ALA A 50 1.34 2.72 -6.79
C ALA A 50 0.32 1.99 -5.92
N LEU A 51 -0.26 2.66 -4.91
CA LEU A 51 -1.29 2.09 -4.05
C LEU A 51 -2.56 1.72 -4.85
N LEU A 52 -3.00 2.58 -5.78
CA LEU A 52 -4.17 2.31 -6.63
C LEU A 52 -3.93 1.11 -7.57
N TRP A 53 -2.75 1.02 -8.20
CA TRP A 53 -2.39 -0.12 -9.03
C TRP A 53 -2.19 -1.40 -8.21
N ALA A 54 -1.69 -1.29 -6.98
CA ALA A 54 -1.58 -2.39 -6.03
C ALA A 54 -2.97 -2.92 -5.65
N TRP A 55 -3.91 -2.03 -5.33
CA TRP A 55 -5.30 -2.38 -5.07
C TRP A 55 -5.93 -3.12 -6.26
N GLY A 56 -5.78 -2.57 -7.47
CA GLY A 56 -6.30 -3.18 -8.69
C GLY A 56 -5.69 -4.56 -8.96
N THR A 57 -4.37 -4.71 -8.79
CA THR A 57 -3.69 -5.98 -9.02
C THR A 57 -4.08 -7.05 -8.00
N VAL A 58 -4.32 -6.69 -6.73
CA VAL A 58 -4.81 -7.60 -5.69
C VAL A 58 -6.22 -8.09 -6.02
N ILE A 59 -7.13 -7.19 -6.44
CA ILE A 59 -8.47 -7.58 -6.89
C ILE A 59 -8.38 -8.59 -8.04
N LEU A 60 -7.58 -8.29 -9.07
CA LEU A 60 -7.38 -9.20 -10.20
C LEU A 60 -6.82 -10.56 -9.77
N GLY A 61 -5.87 -10.58 -8.83
CA GLY A 61 -5.27 -11.81 -8.30
C GLY A 61 -6.26 -12.66 -7.50
N LEU A 62 -7.11 -12.03 -6.69
CA LEU A 62 -8.19 -12.69 -5.94
C LEU A 62 -9.25 -13.27 -6.88
N MET A 63 -9.62 -12.54 -7.94
CA MET A 63 -10.54 -13.01 -8.98
C MET A 63 -9.97 -14.18 -9.80
N LEU A 64 -8.66 -14.16 -10.09
CA LEU A 64 -7.99 -15.24 -10.81
C LEU A 64 -7.95 -16.53 -9.98
N SER A 65 -7.77 -16.39 -8.67
CA SER A 65 -7.59 -17.50 -7.73
C SER A 65 -8.88 -18.04 -7.11
N GLY A 66 -9.98 -17.29 -7.17
CA GLY A 66 -11.26 -17.56 -6.50
C GLY A 66 -12.42 -17.90 -7.45
N PRO A 67 -13.65 -17.99 -6.92
CA PRO A 67 -14.85 -18.17 -7.73
C PRO A 67 -15.03 -16.95 -8.63
N ARG A 68 -14.98 -17.15 -9.94
CA ARG A 68 -15.21 -16.06 -10.90
C ARG A 68 -16.70 -15.74 -10.97
N PRO A 69 -17.11 -14.46 -10.86
CA PRO A 69 -18.47 -14.07 -11.19
C PRO A 69 -18.79 -14.50 -12.62
N GLY A 70 -19.86 -15.29 -12.81
CA GLY A 70 -20.21 -15.85 -14.13
C GLY A 70 -20.56 -14.83 -15.20
N ARG A 71 -20.72 -13.54 -14.83
CA ARG A 71 -21.08 -12.43 -15.73
C ARG A 71 -19.90 -11.53 -16.11
N LEU A 72 -18.66 -11.83 -15.69
CA LEU A 72 -17.52 -11.01 -16.07
C LEU A 72 -17.13 -11.27 -17.54
N PRO A 73 -17.07 -10.24 -18.39
CA PRO A 73 -16.72 -10.38 -19.81
C PRO A 73 -15.21 -10.64 -20.04
N LEU A 74 -14.46 -10.96 -18.99
CA LEU A 74 -13.01 -11.12 -19.06
C LEU A 74 -12.61 -12.59 -18.98
N SER A 75 -11.94 -13.07 -20.02
CA SER A 75 -11.37 -14.42 -20.05
C SER A 75 -10.24 -14.57 -19.03
N GLY A 76 -10.02 -15.81 -18.55
CA GLY A 76 -8.93 -16.13 -17.62
C GLY A 76 -7.55 -15.63 -18.09
N PRO A 77 -7.14 -15.89 -19.35
CA PRO A 77 -5.88 -15.38 -19.88
C PRO A 77 -5.77 -13.85 -19.91
N ARG A 78 -6.87 -13.14 -20.17
CA ARG A 78 -6.89 -11.67 -20.14
C ARG A 78 -6.75 -11.15 -18.71
N LEU A 79 -7.41 -11.79 -17.73
CA LEU A 79 -7.24 -11.48 -16.31
C LEU A 79 -5.80 -11.67 -15.85
N GLU A 80 -5.17 -12.79 -16.21
CA GLU A 80 -3.77 -13.06 -15.87
C GLU A 80 -2.83 -12.03 -16.49
N ARG A 81 -3.05 -11.67 -17.76
CA ARG A 81 -2.26 -10.63 -18.44
C ARG A 81 -2.41 -9.28 -17.72
N LEU A 82 -3.63 -8.89 -17.39
CA LEU A 82 -3.89 -7.65 -16.65
C LEU A 82 -3.19 -7.68 -15.30
N HIS A 83 -3.38 -8.72 -14.50
CA HIS A 83 -2.73 -8.88 -13.18
C HIS A 83 -1.21 -8.77 -13.28
N ARG A 84 -0.59 -9.40 -14.28
CA ARG A 84 0.86 -9.30 -14.50
C ARG A 84 1.28 -7.87 -14.84
N THR A 85 0.62 -7.22 -15.79
CA THR A 85 0.97 -5.85 -16.21
C THR A 85 0.76 -4.84 -15.08
N THR A 86 -0.34 -4.94 -14.32
CA THR A 86 -0.61 -4.06 -13.18
C THR A 86 0.37 -4.27 -12.04
N SER A 87 0.84 -5.52 -11.84
CA SER A 87 1.87 -5.81 -10.83
C SER A 87 3.21 -5.17 -11.18
N LEU A 88 3.64 -5.23 -12.45
CA LEU A 88 4.87 -4.54 -12.90
C LEU A 88 4.75 -3.02 -12.78
N ASN A 89 3.59 -2.45 -13.14
CA ASN A 89 3.34 -1.01 -12.95
C ASN A 89 3.47 -0.64 -11.47
N THR A 90 2.92 -1.45 -10.57
CA THR A 90 3.02 -1.22 -9.12
C THR A 90 4.48 -1.15 -8.69
N ILE A 91 5.31 -2.11 -9.10
CA ILE A 91 6.74 -2.16 -8.76
C ILE A 91 7.50 -0.96 -9.34
N ALA A 92 7.22 -0.59 -10.59
CA ALA A 92 7.86 0.57 -11.21
C ALA A 92 7.47 1.89 -10.49
N LEU A 93 6.19 2.04 -10.13
CA LEU A 93 5.69 3.25 -9.46
C LEU A 93 6.20 3.37 -8.02
N ILE A 94 6.24 2.28 -7.24
CA ILE A 94 6.78 2.31 -5.88
C ILE A 94 8.29 2.56 -5.87
N ALA A 95 9.04 2.02 -6.85
CA ALA A 95 10.46 2.32 -7.00
C ALA A 95 10.68 3.80 -7.38
N ALA A 96 9.91 4.33 -8.33
CA ALA A 96 9.95 5.74 -8.70
C ALA A 96 9.58 6.66 -7.53
N HIS A 97 8.59 6.29 -6.73
CA HIS A 97 8.22 7.01 -5.50
C HIS A 97 9.42 7.12 -4.53
N ALA A 98 10.09 6.01 -4.23
CA ALA A 98 11.25 5.99 -3.34
C ALA A 98 12.43 6.80 -3.92
N LEU A 99 12.71 6.66 -5.23
CA LEU A 99 13.79 7.39 -5.90
C LEU A 99 13.53 8.90 -5.95
N LEU A 100 12.31 9.32 -6.23
CA LEU A 100 11.94 10.75 -6.23
C LEU A 100 11.97 11.35 -4.83
N PHE A 101 11.63 10.56 -3.80
CA PHE A 101 11.80 10.99 -2.42
C PHE A 101 13.29 11.18 -2.09
N ALA A 102 14.15 10.22 -2.43
CA ALA A 102 15.60 10.36 -2.26
C ALA A 102 16.16 11.57 -3.03
N ALA A 103 15.73 11.79 -4.28
CA ALA A 103 16.14 12.95 -5.06
C ALA A 103 15.72 14.28 -4.40
N GLU A 104 14.58 14.31 -3.73
CA GLU A 104 14.11 15.50 -3.00
C GLU A 104 14.95 15.81 -1.78
N LEU A 105 15.41 14.79 -1.06
CA LEU A 105 16.35 14.94 0.03
C LEU A 105 17.67 15.53 -0.47
N VAL A 106 18.23 14.99 -1.56
CA VAL A 106 19.47 15.53 -2.16
C VAL A 106 19.32 16.99 -2.56
N ARG A 107 18.16 17.39 -3.08
CA ARG A 107 17.94 18.76 -3.57
C ARG A 107 17.87 19.80 -2.45
N HIS A 108 17.46 19.41 -1.25
CA HIS A 108 17.32 20.31 -0.11
C HIS A 108 18.43 20.16 0.93
N ASP A 109 19.34 19.21 0.74
CA ASP A 109 20.52 19.08 1.59
C ASP A 109 21.57 20.14 1.19
N THR A 110 22.07 20.88 2.17
CA THR A 110 23.09 21.92 1.98
C THR A 110 24.52 21.37 2.04
N ALA A 111 24.70 20.09 2.36
CA ALA A 111 26.00 19.43 2.41
C ALA A 111 26.61 19.22 1.01
N ALA A 112 27.87 18.77 0.98
CA ALA A 112 28.50 18.36 -0.27
C ALA A 112 27.71 17.23 -0.94
N TRP A 113 27.66 17.24 -2.28
CA TRP A 113 26.78 16.36 -3.07
C TRP A 113 26.88 14.87 -2.69
N ASN A 114 28.08 14.39 -2.39
CA ASN A 114 28.35 13.00 -2.02
C ASN A 114 27.77 12.66 -0.64
N SER A 115 27.84 13.61 0.30
CA SER A 115 27.20 13.48 1.61
C SER A 115 25.69 13.50 1.47
N ALA A 116 25.15 14.43 0.68
CA ALA A 116 23.71 14.54 0.44
C ALA A 116 23.13 13.25 -0.18
N VAL A 117 23.82 12.68 -1.16
CA VAL A 117 23.43 11.40 -1.77
C VAL A 117 23.50 10.25 -0.76
N ALA A 118 24.52 10.21 0.10
CA ALA A 118 24.64 9.18 1.12
C ALA A 118 23.52 9.28 2.17
N THR A 119 23.22 10.48 2.67
CA THR A 119 22.12 10.75 3.59
C THR A 119 20.79 10.34 2.96
N ALA A 120 20.51 10.81 1.75
CA ALA A 120 19.28 10.48 1.03
C ALA A 120 19.12 8.96 0.81
N PHE A 121 20.23 8.24 0.55
CA PHE A 121 20.20 6.79 0.45
C PHE A 121 19.84 6.12 1.77
N VAL A 122 20.46 6.55 2.87
CA VAL A 122 20.18 6.02 4.22
C VAL A 122 18.72 6.25 4.59
N GLU A 123 18.24 7.48 4.43
CA GLU A 123 16.87 7.86 4.75
C GLU A 123 15.83 7.13 3.88
N ALA A 124 16.06 7.00 2.57
CA ALA A 124 15.08 6.43 1.66
C ALA A 124 15.11 4.89 1.63
N PHE A 125 16.29 4.27 1.77
CA PHE A 125 16.47 2.83 1.50
C PHE A 125 16.95 2.01 2.70
N VAL A 126 17.59 2.59 3.72
CA VAL A 126 18.06 1.79 4.87
C VAL A 126 16.95 1.70 5.93
N PRO A 127 16.51 0.48 6.32
CA PRO A 127 15.58 0.30 7.43
C PRO A 127 16.07 0.97 8.71
N GLY A 128 15.29 1.93 9.21
CA GLY A 128 15.61 2.71 10.41
C GLY A 128 16.58 3.87 10.16
N GLY A 129 16.96 4.14 8.91
CA GLY A 129 17.82 5.27 8.56
C GLY A 129 17.13 6.62 8.60
N TYR A 130 15.80 6.66 8.50
CA TYR A 130 15.00 7.87 8.68
C TYR A 130 14.69 8.09 10.16
N ASP A 131 15.13 9.21 10.72
CA ASP A 131 15.21 9.42 12.17
C ASP A 131 14.20 10.44 12.72
N SER A 132 13.24 10.92 11.92
CA SER A 132 12.32 11.97 12.34
C SER A 132 10.84 11.56 12.42
N GLY A 133 10.17 12.08 13.45
CA GLY A 133 8.72 12.03 13.65
C GLY A 133 8.09 10.64 13.48
N THR A 134 6.91 10.60 12.85
CA THR A 134 6.24 9.33 12.49
C THR A 134 6.97 8.55 11.40
N GLY A 135 7.93 9.17 10.72
CA GLY A 135 8.73 8.57 9.66
C GLY A 135 9.59 7.42 10.16
N GLN A 136 10.06 7.49 11.42
CA GLN A 136 10.84 6.42 12.07
C GLN A 136 10.16 5.04 11.99
N ILE A 137 8.82 4.99 12.05
CA ILE A 137 8.05 3.75 11.92
C ILE A 137 7.54 3.58 10.48
N ALA A 138 7.03 4.66 9.89
CA ALA A 138 6.30 4.55 8.64
C ALA A 138 7.21 4.32 7.42
N ILE A 139 8.42 4.90 7.39
CA ILE A 139 9.39 4.70 6.31
C ILE A 139 9.87 3.24 6.28
N PRO A 140 10.29 2.60 7.39
CA PRO A 140 10.62 1.17 7.38
C PRO A 140 9.49 0.25 6.91
N VAL A 141 8.22 0.58 7.20
CA VAL A 141 7.06 -0.15 6.67
C VAL A 141 6.98 -0.04 5.14
N GLY A 142 7.23 1.15 4.59
CA GLY A 142 7.30 1.40 3.14
C GLY A 142 8.48 0.69 2.47
N GLN A 143 9.66 0.75 3.09
CA GLN A 143 10.86 0.04 2.63
C GLN A 143 10.65 -1.48 2.64
N ALA A 144 10.04 -2.03 3.68
CA ALA A 144 9.67 -3.46 3.74
C ALA A 144 8.70 -3.83 2.61
N ALA A 145 7.72 -2.97 2.31
CA ALA A 145 6.81 -3.20 1.18
C ALA A 145 7.58 -3.21 -0.15
N LEU A 146 8.47 -2.25 -0.40
CA LEU A 146 9.32 -2.20 -1.61
C LEU A 146 10.20 -3.45 -1.74
N TYR A 147 10.91 -3.81 -0.68
CA TYR A 147 11.83 -4.95 -0.66
C TYR A 147 11.15 -6.31 -0.77
N LEU A 148 9.89 -6.42 -0.34
CA LEU A 148 9.10 -7.63 -0.58
C LEU A 148 8.47 -7.62 -1.99
N ALA A 149 8.03 -6.46 -2.49
CA ALA A 149 7.36 -6.34 -3.79
C ALA A 149 8.25 -6.78 -4.96
N ILE A 150 9.52 -6.36 -4.96
CA ILE A 150 10.47 -6.64 -6.04
C ILE A 150 10.69 -8.16 -6.20
N PRO A 151 11.20 -8.91 -5.20
CA PRO A 151 11.45 -10.33 -5.35
C PRO A 151 10.15 -11.10 -5.55
N LEU A 152 9.08 -10.85 -4.77
CA LEU A 152 7.84 -11.61 -4.89
C LEU A 152 7.11 -11.39 -6.23
N GLY A 153 7.21 -10.19 -6.79
CA GLY A 153 6.65 -9.87 -8.10
C GLY A 153 7.45 -10.50 -9.25
N LEU A 154 8.79 -10.40 -9.19
CA LEU A 154 9.67 -10.97 -10.22
C LEU A 154 9.77 -12.50 -10.14
N LEU A 155 9.43 -13.09 -9.00
CA LEU A 155 9.42 -14.54 -8.80
C LEU A 155 8.52 -15.28 -9.81
N PHE A 156 7.52 -14.62 -10.41
CA PHE A 156 6.68 -15.18 -11.48
C PHE A 156 7.49 -15.64 -12.69
N TYR A 157 8.60 -14.95 -12.99
CA TYR A 157 9.44 -15.19 -14.17
C TYR A 157 10.37 -16.38 -13.98
N VAL A 158 10.77 -16.65 -12.74
CA VAL A 158 11.60 -17.81 -12.37
C VAL A 158 10.80 -18.96 -11.75
N ARG A 159 9.45 -18.87 -11.76
CA ARG A 159 8.55 -19.86 -11.13
C ARG A 159 8.78 -21.30 -11.60
N HIS A 160 9.28 -21.46 -12.82
CA HIS A 160 9.59 -22.77 -13.41
C HIS A 160 10.71 -23.50 -12.66
N ARG A 161 11.59 -22.78 -11.93
CA ARG A 161 12.71 -23.37 -11.17
C ARG A 161 12.34 -23.79 -9.75
N ILE A 162 11.38 -23.13 -9.11
CA ILE A 162 11.04 -23.36 -7.68
C ILE A 162 9.83 -24.28 -7.47
N GLY A 163 9.13 -24.62 -8.56
CA GLY A 163 7.99 -25.52 -8.56
C GLY A 163 6.66 -24.88 -8.13
N PRO A 164 5.51 -25.48 -8.52
CA PRO A 164 4.19 -24.87 -8.33
C PRO A 164 3.71 -24.75 -6.88
N LYS A 165 4.25 -25.56 -5.95
CA LYS A 165 3.88 -25.51 -4.53
C LYS A 165 4.55 -24.31 -3.85
N THR A 166 5.86 -24.20 -3.98
CA THR A 166 6.67 -23.12 -3.42
C THR A 166 6.24 -21.76 -3.96
N TRP A 167 6.06 -21.65 -5.28
CA TRP A 167 5.55 -20.44 -5.92
C TRP A 167 4.24 -19.95 -5.29
N ARG A 168 3.26 -20.84 -5.09
CA ARG A 168 1.97 -20.46 -4.51
C ARG A 168 2.06 -19.99 -3.07
N VAL A 169 2.95 -20.57 -2.28
CA VAL A 169 3.15 -20.14 -0.87
C VAL A 169 3.77 -18.75 -0.86
N LEU A 170 4.86 -18.55 -1.60
CA LEU A 170 5.54 -17.26 -1.67
C LEU A 170 4.64 -16.17 -2.25
N HIS A 171 3.92 -16.47 -3.33
CA HIS A 171 3.02 -15.50 -3.95
C HIS A 171 1.85 -15.11 -3.05
N ARG A 172 1.37 -15.99 -2.14
CA ARG A 172 0.34 -15.61 -1.16
C ARG A 172 0.83 -14.54 -0.19
N CYS A 173 2.13 -14.48 0.09
CA CYS A 173 2.70 -13.44 0.94
C CYS A 173 2.65 -12.05 0.30
N VAL A 174 2.33 -11.93 -1.00
CA VAL A 174 2.13 -10.62 -1.66
C VAL A 174 1.00 -9.81 -1.00
N ILE A 175 0.03 -10.47 -0.35
CA ILE A 175 -0.99 -9.72 0.40
C ILE A 175 -0.38 -8.88 1.53
N VAL A 176 0.72 -9.33 2.12
CA VAL A 176 1.45 -8.58 3.15
C VAL A 176 2.02 -7.30 2.57
N VAL A 177 2.57 -7.34 1.34
CA VAL A 177 3.06 -6.15 0.63
C VAL A 177 1.95 -5.09 0.54
N TYR A 178 0.75 -5.50 0.11
CA TYR A 178 -0.39 -4.60 0.01
C TYR A 178 -0.81 -4.01 1.37
N VAL A 179 -0.86 -4.84 2.41
CA VAL A 179 -1.18 -4.38 3.78
C VAL A 179 -0.13 -3.38 4.29
N LEU A 180 1.16 -3.65 4.07
CA LEU A 180 2.24 -2.73 4.42
C LEU A 180 2.12 -1.42 3.63
N SER A 181 1.78 -1.47 2.34
CA SER A 181 1.55 -0.26 1.53
C SER A 181 0.39 0.59 2.07
N VAL A 182 -0.75 -0.02 2.41
CA VAL A 182 -1.89 0.70 3.01
C VAL A 182 -1.49 1.35 4.33
N TRP A 183 -0.78 0.60 5.20
CA TRP A 183 -0.32 1.15 6.47
C TRP A 183 0.72 2.24 6.32
N HIS A 184 1.69 2.10 5.42
CA HIS A 184 2.65 3.15 5.09
C HIS A 184 1.93 4.44 4.69
N THR A 185 0.90 4.34 3.83
CA THR A 185 0.09 5.50 3.45
C THR A 185 -0.68 6.09 4.64
N LEU A 186 -1.31 5.27 5.49
CA LEU A 186 -2.06 5.78 6.64
C LEU A 186 -1.17 6.37 7.76
N LEU A 187 0.08 5.93 7.86
CA LEU A 187 1.04 6.36 8.87
C LEU A 187 1.85 7.60 8.45
N TYR A 188 2.18 7.73 7.15
CA TYR A 188 3.06 8.80 6.65
C TYR A 188 2.44 9.71 5.58
N GLY A 189 1.28 9.34 5.03
CA GLY A 189 0.61 10.14 4.02
C GLY A 189 0.06 11.43 4.63
N THR A 190 0.71 12.56 4.35
CA THR A 190 0.25 13.87 4.85
C THR A 190 -1.17 14.23 4.39
N ASN A 191 -1.58 13.73 3.21
CA ASN A 191 -2.94 13.85 2.68
C ASN A 191 -4.02 13.06 3.46
N VAL A 192 -3.63 12.12 4.33
CA VAL A 192 -4.53 11.29 5.16
C VAL A 192 -4.25 11.43 6.66
N TRP A 193 -3.59 12.53 7.04
CA TRP A 193 -3.16 12.77 8.42
C TRP A 193 -4.31 13.09 9.37
N TYR A 194 -5.30 13.84 8.87
CA TYR A 194 -6.53 14.21 9.56
C TYR A 194 -7.71 13.38 9.03
N ASP A 195 -8.81 13.40 9.79
CA ASP A 195 -10.09 12.88 9.33
C ASP A 195 -10.49 13.57 8.02
N GLY A 196 -11.05 12.80 7.08
CA GLY A 196 -11.53 13.36 5.83
C GLY A 196 -11.61 12.36 4.69
N TRP A 197 -12.17 12.82 3.57
CA TRP A 197 -12.56 11.93 2.47
C TRP A 197 -11.39 11.14 1.88
N PHE A 198 -10.16 11.68 1.84
CA PHE A 198 -8.97 10.97 1.36
C PHE A 198 -8.70 9.74 2.23
N ARG A 199 -8.73 9.90 3.55
CA ARG A 199 -8.48 8.82 4.52
C ARG A 199 -9.62 7.82 4.54
N THR A 200 -10.85 8.29 4.58
CA THR A 200 -12.05 7.43 4.52
C THR A 200 -12.09 6.63 3.21
N SER A 201 -11.64 7.21 2.09
CA SER A 201 -11.56 6.51 0.80
C SER A 201 -10.54 5.38 0.81
N VAL A 202 -9.40 5.55 1.51
CA VAL A 202 -8.43 4.46 1.69
C VAL A 202 -9.09 3.28 2.40
N TRP A 203 -9.86 3.52 3.46
CA TRP A 203 -10.60 2.46 4.16
C TRP A 203 -11.70 1.83 3.32
N LEU A 204 -12.48 2.66 2.61
CA LEU A 204 -13.56 2.22 1.74
C LEU A 204 -13.05 1.25 0.66
N LEU A 205 -11.90 1.55 0.06
CA LEU A 205 -11.28 0.70 -0.97
C LEU A 205 -10.84 -0.67 -0.43
N GLN A 206 -10.73 -0.86 0.88
CA GLN A 206 -10.39 -2.16 1.47
C GLN A 206 -11.58 -3.12 1.49
N LEU A 207 -12.82 -2.62 1.47
CA LEU A 207 -14.03 -3.46 1.47
C LEU A 207 -14.06 -4.50 0.33
N PRO A 208 -13.87 -4.13 -0.96
CA PRO A 208 -13.86 -5.13 -2.04
C PRO A 208 -12.72 -6.14 -1.89
N VAL A 209 -11.55 -5.73 -1.40
CA VAL A 209 -10.41 -6.64 -1.17
C VAL A 209 -10.76 -7.64 -0.07
N ALA A 210 -11.28 -7.18 1.07
CA ALA A 210 -11.66 -8.01 2.19
C ALA A 210 -12.81 -8.97 1.84
N ALA A 211 -13.82 -8.49 1.09
CA ALA A 211 -14.93 -9.29 0.61
C ALA A 211 -14.46 -10.41 -0.35
N LEU A 212 -13.61 -10.09 -1.33
CA LEU A 212 -13.05 -11.09 -2.25
C LEU A 212 -12.15 -12.09 -1.53
N LEU A 213 -11.36 -11.64 -0.55
CA LEU A 213 -10.54 -12.51 0.28
C LEU A 213 -11.43 -13.47 1.11
N LEU A 214 -12.49 -12.96 1.73
CA LEU A 214 -13.46 -13.77 2.46
C LEU A 214 -14.09 -14.82 1.54
N LEU A 215 -14.58 -14.42 0.36
CA LEU A 215 -15.14 -15.32 -0.64
C LEU A 215 -14.14 -16.41 -1.05
N ARG A 216 -12.86 -16.06 -1.22
CA ARG A 216 -11.79 -17.02 -1.55
C ARG A 216 -11.55 -18.05 -0.44
N LEU A 217 -11.66 -17.64 0.82
CA LEU A 217 -11.51 -18.51 1.99
C LEU A 217 -12.75 -19.39 2.23
N LEU A 218 -13.95 -18.87 1.94
CA LEU A 218 -15.22 -19.58 2.07
C LEU A 218 -15.47 -20.57 0.92
N ARG A 219 -15.02 -20.25 -0.29
CA ARG A 219 -15.15 -21.09 -1.49
C ARG A 219 -13.77 -21.46 -2.07
N PRO A 220 -12.99 -22.33 -1.42
CA PRO A 220 -11.66 -22.68 -1.92
C PRO A 220 -11.71 -23.46 -3.22
N ALA A 221 -10.85 -23.09 -4.17
CA ALA A 221 -10.76 -23.77 -5.46
C ALA A 221 -10.25 -25.22 -5.35
N ARG A 222 -9.47 -25.54 -4.31
CA ARG A 222 -8.85 -26.86 -4.13
C ARG A 222 -9.46 -27.62 -2.95
N ARG A 223 -9.68 -28.93 -3.12
CA ARG A 223 -10.21 -29.80 -2.06
C ARG A 223 -9.34 -29.77 -0.80
N SER A 224 -8.01 -29.70 -0.95
CA SER A 224 -7.07 -29.62 0.17
C SER A 224 -7.17 -28.34 1.00
N GLU A 225 -7.78 -27.28 0.47
CA GLU A 225 -7.97 -25.99 1.14
C GLU A 225 -9.34 -25.88 1.84
N ARG A 226 -10.24 -26.85 1.63
CA ARG A 226 -11.55 -26.88 2.28
C ARG A 226 -11.39 -27.11 3.77
N LEU A 227 -12.15 -26.39 4.58
CA LEU A 227 -12.25 -26.64 6.02
C LEU A 227 -13.13 -27.88 6.22
N PRO A 228 -12.62 -28.99 6.78
CA PRO A 228 -13.46 -30.13 7.12
C PRO A 228 -14.39 -29.78 8.29
N GLY A 229 -15.55 -30.43 8.36
CA GLY A 229 -16.57 -30.15 9.38
C GLY A 229 -16.13 -30.48 10.82
N ARG A 230 -15.11 -31.33 10.99
CA ARG A 230 -14.48 -31.65 12.27
C ARG A 230 -12.95 -31.61 12.16
N PRO A 231 -12.22 -31.28 13.25
CA PRO A 231 -10.78 -31.43 13.31
C PRO A 231 -10.38 -32.89 13.09
N GLY A 232 -9.28 -33.16 12.40
CA GLY A 232 -8.74 -34.52 12.30
C GLY A 232 -8.10 -34.96 13.62
N GLU A 233 -7.88 -36.27 13.79
CA GLU A 233 -7.40 -36.84 15.05
C GLU A 233 -5.93 -36.48 15.36
N THR A 234 -5.10 -36.34 14.32
CA THR A 234 -3.68 -35.99 14.48
C THR A 234 -3.49 -34.53 14.89
N ALA A 235 -2.45 -34.25 15.69
CA ALA A 235 -2.12 -32.88 16.11
C ALA A 235 -1.95 -31.93 14.91
N LYS A 236 -1.26 -32.38 13.85
CA LYS A 236 -1.07 -31.62 12.60
C LYS A 236 -2.40 -31.29 11.91
N ALA A 237 -3.36 -32.20 11.91
CA ALA A 237 -4.68 -31.96 11.34
C ALA A 237 -5.48 -30.96 12.18
N ARG A 238 -5.40 -31.03 13.52
CA ARG A 238 -6.01 -30.05 14.44
C ARG A 238 -5.43 -28.64 14.23
N THR A 239 -4.10 -28.51 14.19
CA THR A 239 -3.44 -27.22 13.92
C THR A 239 -3.84 -26.67 12.55
N GLY A 240 -3.84 -27.50 11.51
CA GLY A 240 -4.26 -27.09 10.17
C GLY A 240 -5.73 -26.65 10.09
N TRP A 241 -6.61 -27.29 10.86
CA TRP A 241 -8.01 -26.91 10.99
C TRP A 241 -8.16 -25.58 11.73
N ALA A 242 -7.50 -25.42 12.89
CA ALA A 242 -7.54 -24.21 13.71
C ALA A 242 -7.02 -22.99 12.94
N LEU A 243 -5.92 -23.12 12.19
CA LEU A 243 -5.39 -22.05 11.35
C LEU A 243 -6.37 -21.60 10.26
N ARG A 244 -7.09 -22.54 9.63
CA ARG A 244 -8.08 -22.22 8.60
C ARG A 244 -9.32 -21.55 9.16
N LEU A 245 -9.82 -22.03 10.30
CA LEU A 245 -10.95 -21.42 10.99
C LEU A 245 -10.57 -20.03 11.50
N GLY A 246 -9.44 -19.91 12.20
CA GLY A 246 -8.90 -18.65 12.70
C GLY A 246 -8.70 -17.63 11.58
N GLY A 247 -8.13 -18.03 10.44
CA GLY A 247 -7.97 -17.16 9.28
C GLY A 247 -9.31 -16.65 8.71
N ARG A 248 -10.36 -17.48 8.69
CA ARG A 248 -11.71 -17.04 8.27
C ARG A 248 -12.32 -16.06 9.25
N LEU A 249 -12.26 -16.37 10.55
CA LEU A 249 -12.78 -15.52 11.61
C LEU A 249 -12.07 -14.16 11.63
N ALA A 250 -10.74 -14.16 11.45
CA ALA A 250 -9.96 -12.94 11.34
C ALA A 250 -10.41 -12.08 10.16
N VAL A 251 -10.63 -12.66 8.98
CA VAL A 251 -11.11 -11.90 7.81
C VAL A 251 -12.54 -11.39 8.02
N VAL A 252 -13.42 -12.16 8.66
CA VAL A 252 -14.77 -11.70 9.03
C VAL A 252 -14.68 -10.50 9.98
N ALA A 253 -13.85 -10.59 11.02
CA ALA A 253 -13.63 -9.49 11.95
C ALA A 253 -13.08 -8.24 11.25
N ILE A 254 -12.15 -8.40 10.30
CA ILE A 254 -11.63 -7.31 9.46
C ILE A 254 -12.75 -6.67 8.63
N VAL A 255 -13.61 -7.46 7.98
CA VAL A 255 -14.75 -6.94 7.21
C VAL A 255 -15.68 -6.12 8.11
N VAL A 256 -16.05 -6.65 9.28
CA VAL A 256 -16.90 -5.95 10.24
C VAL A 256 -16.26 -4.65 10.72
N ALA A 257 -14.96 -4.68 11.06
CA ALA A 257 -14.22 -3.50 11.48
C ALA A 257 -14.16 -2.43 10.37
N LEU A 258 -13.89 -2.83 9.13
CA LEU A 258 -13.89 -1.92 7.98
C LEU A 258 -15.26 -1.27 7.74
N VAL A 259 -16.34 -2.05 7.82
CA VAL A 259 -17.70 -1.52 7.71
C VAL A 259 -18.00 -0.55 8.84
N ALA A 260 -17.62 -0.87 10.08
CA ALA A 260 -17.82 0.00 11.22
C ALA A 260 -17.03 1.32 11.09
N VAL A 261 -15.77 1.26 10.65
CA VAL A 261 -14.94 2.44 10.38
C VAL A 261 -15.59 3.33 9.32
N VAL A 262 -15.98 2.76 8.18
CA VAL A 262 -16.59 3.50 7.07
C VAL A 262 -17.95 4.09 7.47
N ALA A 263 -18.78 3.35 8.19
CA ALA A 263 -20.12 3.79 8.59
C ALA A 263 -20.11 4.83 9.72
N SER A 264 -19.15 4.74 10.65
CA SER A 264 -19.05 5.67 11.78
C SER A 264 -18.26 6.94 11.46
N GLY A 265 -17.47 6.94 10.37
CA GLY A 265 -16.52 8.02 10.06
C GLY A 265 -15.33 8.08 11.01
N ARG A 266 -15.23 7.19 12.00
CA ARG A 266 -14.08 7.10 12.93
C ARG A 266 -12.95 6.34 12.29
N ASP A 267 -12.26 7.00 11.37
CA ASP A 267 -11.23 6.39 10.53
C ASP A 267 -9.80 6.49 11.12
N GLY A 268 -9.70 6.97 12.35
CA GLY A 268 -8.47 7.09 13.12
C GLY A 268 -7.57 8.22 12.65
N GLY A 269 -8.12 9.19 11.91
CA GLY A 269 -7.44 10.45 11.64
C GLY A 269 -7.36 11.28 12.93
N ARG A 270 -6.49 12.29 12.90
CA ARG A 270 -6.46 13.29 13.96
C ARG A 270 -7.60 14.27 13.72
N SER A 271 -8.23 14.76 14.80
CA SER A 271 -9.08 15.95 14.71
C SER A 271 -8.23 17.16 14.29
N VAL A 272 -8.88 18.15 13.67
CA VAL A 272 -8.36 19.41 13.07
C VAL A 272 -7.00 19.88 13.65
N PRO A 273 -6.07 20.40 12.82
CA PRO A 273 -4.82 20.99 13.31
C PRO A 273 -5.06 21.95 14.48
N PRO A 274 -4.20 21.99 15.51
CA PRO A 274 -4.30 23.01 16.55
C PRO A 274 -4.26 24.42 15.91
N ASP A 275 -4.98 25.37 16.49
CA ASP A 275 -5.13 26.75 15.97
C ASP A 275 -3.79 27.48 15.79
N ASP A 276 -2.72 26.97 16.39
CA ASP A 276 -1.35 27.44 16.24
C ASP A 276 -0.52 26.45 15.41
N THR A 277 -0.19 26.86 14.18
CA THR A 277 0.73 26.13 13.28
C THR A 277 2.16 26.65 13.39
N SER A 278 2.50 27.47 14.40
CA SER A 278 3.87 27.91 14.61
C SER A 278 4.72 26.70 15.02
N SER A 279 5.63 26.35 14.12
CA SER A 279 6.69 25.38 14.38
C SER A 279 7.63 25.97 15.43
N THR A 280 7.91 25.24 16.51
CA THR A 280 9.02 25.57 17.43
C THR A 280 10.40 25.37 16.79
N HIS A 281 10.44 24.84 15.56
CA HIS A 281 11.65 24.76 14.75
C HIS A 281 11.71 25.96 13.80
N ASN A 282 12.68 26.84 14.05
CA ASN A 282 13.14 27.82 13.07
C ASN A 282 13.64 27.05 11.84
N HIS A 283 12.99 27.30 10.71
CA HIS A 283 13.49 26.95 9.40
C HIS A 283 13.81 28.27 8.71
N ASP A 284 14.90 28.89 9.18
CA ASP A 284 15.58 29.98 8.48
C ASP A 284 16.54 29.40 7.42
#